data_AF-A0A3S5YBW9-F1
#
_entry.id   AF-A0A3S5YBW9-F1
#
_cell.length_a   1.000
_cell.length_b   1.000
_cell.length_c   1.000
_cell.angle_alpha   90.00
_cell.angle_beta   90.00
_cell.angle_gamma   90.00
#
_symmetry.space_group_name_H-M   'P 1'
#
loop_
_entity.id
_entity.type
_entity.pdbx_description
1 polymer ?
#
loop_
_entity_poly.entity_id
_entity_poly.type
_entity_poly.pdbx_seq_one_letter_code
_entity_poly.pdbx_strand_id
1 'polypeptide(L)'
;MASAADPCMLGWSNVGPRTCAMTDVGMAPVWTLGDGLCAGMLTASGNAFDGPLWEYSSAPGAVHSVELRIAQGFSPLGEWASTTLACDVTAIVDWQNFDTGRSGTVSRYVPASNNSTSPAFVHVDTGPGRVRLTMRTDHPSIPVSTDIVVP
;
A
#
# COMPACT_ATOMS: atom_id res chain seq x y z
N MET A 1 -7.04 -14.14 -27.29
CA MET A 1 -5.65 -14.41 -26.88
C MET A 1 -5.04 -13.05 -26.55
N ALA A 2 -4.82 -12.73 -25.27
CA ALA A 2 -4.20 -11.48 -24.86
C ALA A 2 -2.71 -11.52 -25.26
N SER A 3 -2.20 -10.42 -25.81
CA SER A 3 -0.83 -10.32 -26.33
C SER A 3 0.14 -10.05 -25.19
N ALA A 4 1.42 -10.42 -25.34
CA ALA A 4 2.48 -10.27 -24.34
C ALA A 4 2.88 -8.81 -24.01
N ALA A 5 2.02 -7.83 -24.32
CA ALA A 5 2.25 -6.40 -24.16
C ALA A 5 1.06 -5.65 -23.55
N ASP A 6 0.09 -6.38 -22.96
CA ASP A 6 -1.01 -5.73 -22.25
C ASP A 6 -0.51 -5.30 -20.85
N PRO A 7 -0.56 -4.00 -20.52
CA PRO A 7 -0.05 -3.46 -19.27
C PRO A 7 -0.85 -3.92 -18.05
N CYS A 8 -0.18 -4.02 -16.92
CA CYS A 8 -0.73 -4.53 -15.68
C CYS A 8 -1.84 -3.60 -15.15
N MET A 9 -3.01 -4.16 -14.91
CA MET A 9 -4.11 -3.46 -14.25
C MET A 9 -4.19 -3.89 -12.79
N LEU A 10 -3.93 -2.96 -11.87
CA LEU A 10 -4.15 -3.15 -10.44
C LEU A 10 -5.49 -2.54 -10.05
N GLY A 11 -6.36 -3.30 -9.36
CA GLY A 11 -7.60 -2.77 -8.78
C GLY A 11 -8.86 -3.62 -9.05
N TRP A 12 -9.51 -4.05 -7.96
CA TRP A 12 -10.85 -4.62 -7.69
C TRP A 12 -11.53 -5.62 -8.64
N SER A 13 -11.22 -5.64 -9.94
CA SER A 13 -11.76 -6.63 -10.87
C SER A 13 -10.72 -7.72 -11.11
N ASN A 14 -10.95 -8.90 -10.52
CA ASN A 14 -10.20 -10.13 -10.79
C ASN A 14 -10.29 -10.63 -12.26
N VAL A 15 -10.80 -9.80 -13.18
CA VAL A 15 -11.30 -10.20 -14.50
C VAL A 15 -10.67 -9.42 -15.68
N GLY A 16 -9.64 -8.59 -15.46
CA GLY A 16 -8.76 -8.02 -16.51
C GLY A 16 -7.47 -8.85 -16.71
N PRO A 17 -6.74 -8.74 -17.85
CA PRO A 17 -5.72 -9.70 -18.26
C PRO A 17 -4.65 -9.91 -17.18
N ARG A 18 -4.60 -11.13 -16.64
CA ARG A 18 -3.65 -11.61 -15.62
C ARG A 18 -2.24 -11.85 -16.19
N THR A 19 -1.74 -10.97 -17.02
CA THR A 19 -0.46 -11.19 -17.72
C THR A 19 0.76 -10.87 -16.86
N CYS A 20 0.59 -10.24 -15.70
CA CYS A 20 1.68 -9.83 -14.82
C CYS A 20 1.79 -10.72 -13.57
N ALA A 21 3.02 -11.11 -13.21
CA ALA A 21 3.28 -11.81 -11.96
C ALA A 21 2.94 -10.87 -10.78
N MET A 22 2.12 -11.36 -9.85
CA MET A 22 1.66 -10.58 -8.71
C MET A 22 1.74 -11.38 -7.41
N THR A 23 2.10 -10.69 -6.33
CA THR A 23 2.08 -11.20 -4.97
C THR A 23 1.24 -10.27 -4.11
N ASP A 24 0.24 -10.82 -3.42
CA ASP A 24 -0.60 -10.07 -2.49
C ASP A 24 0.25 -9.53 -1.33
N VAL A 25 0.03 -8.27 -0.98
CA VAL A 25 0.65 -7.62 0.18
C VAL A 25 -0.43 -7.35 1.21
N GLY A 26 -0.23 -7.87 2.42
CA GLY A 26 -1.04 -7.57 3.58
C GLY A 26 -0.16 -7.20 4.77
N MET A 27 -0.48 -6.09 5.43
CA MET A 27 0.20 -5.66 6.65
C MET A 27 -0.76 -5.69 7.82
N ALA A 28 -0.24 -6.00 9.01
CA ALA A 28 -1.00 -5.77 10.23
C ALA A 28 -1.29 -4.27 10.41
N PRO A 29 -2.35 -3.90 11.13
CA PRO A 29 -2.68 -2.49 11.34
C PRO A 29 -1.61 -1.75 12.12
N VAL A 30 -1.26 -0.54 11.67
CA VAL A 30 -0.41 0.40 12.42
C VAL A 30 -1.30 1.24 13.33
N TRP A 31 -0.96 1.24 14.60
CA TRP A 31 -1.61 2.06 15.62
C TRP A 31 -0.83 3.34 15.85
N THR A 32 -1.52 4.47 15.87
CA THR A 32 -0.92 5.80 16.02
C THR A 32 -1.65 6.63 17.06
N LEU A 33 -0.93 7.56 17.69
CA LEU A 33 -1.45 8.51 18.68
C LEU A 33 -1.14 9.94 18.21
N GLY A 34 -2.14 10.63 17.67
CA GLY A 34 -2.05 12.04 17.24
C GLY A 34 -2.41 13.00 18.38
N ASP A 35 -1.50 13.96 18.65
CA ASP A 35 -1.68 15.16 19.50
C ASP A 35 -2.42 14.99 20.84
N GLY A 36 -2.36 13.78 21.42
CA GLY A 36 -3.00 13.43 22.69
C GLY A 36 -4.51 13.15 22.64
N LEU A 37 -5.16 13.29 21.48
CA LEU A 37 -6.63 13.14 21.33
C LEU A 37 -7.06 12.18 20.22
N CYS A 38 -6.15 11.72 19.36
CA CYS A 38 -6.49 10.86 18.23
C CYS A 38 -5.81 9.48 18.34
N ALA A 39 -6.59 8.42 18.59
CA ALA A 39 -6.12 7.04 18.50
C ALA A 39 -6.45 6.49 17.12
N GLY A 40 -5.45 6.45 16.23
CA GLY A 40 -5.60 6.11 14.82
C GLY A 40 -5.25 4.66 14.51
N MET A 41 -5.95 4.06 13.54
CA MET A 41 -5.67 2.74 12.98
C MET A 41 -5.48 2.87 11.47
N LEU A 42 -4.31 2.46 10.97
CA LEU A 42 -3.99 2.44 9.54
C LEU A 42 -3.83 1.00 9.09
N THR A 43 -4.45 0.66 7.97
CA THR A 43 -4.30 -0.64 7.32
C THR A 43 -3.68 -0.45 5.95
N ALA A 44 -2.71 -1.30 5.61
CA ALA A 44 -2.09 -1.32 4.30
C ALA A 44 -2.24 -2.70 3.68
N SER A 45 -2.74 -2.73 2.45
CA SER A 45 -2.84 -3.92 1.61
C SER A 45 -2.52 -3.55 0.17
N GLY A 46 -2.19 -4.48 -0.70
CA GLY A 46 -1.79 -4.12 -2.05
C GLY A 46 -1.22 -5.29 -2.84
N ASN A 47 -0.45 -4.96 -3.88
CA ASN A 47 0.19 -5.96 -4.73
C ASN A 47 1.64 -5.56 -5.01
N ALA A 48 2.54 -6.53 -4.91
CA ALA A 48 3.82 -6.49 -5.60
C ALA A 48 3.62 -7.03 -7.01
N PHE A 49 4.21 -6.38 -8.01
CA PHE A 49 3.97 -6.71 -9.41
C PHE A 49 5.20 -6.52 -10.28
N ASP A 50 5.27 -7.30 -11.35
CA ASP A 50 6.22 -7.10 -12.45
C ASP A 50 5.45 -6.52 -13.66
N GLY A 51 5.83 -5.29 -14.04
CA GLY A 51 5.06 -4.36 -14.87
C GLY A 51 5.08 -4.66 -16.38
N PRO A 52 4.76 -3.68 -17.25
CA PRO A 52 4.51 -2.26 -16.97
C PRO A 52 3.09 -1.98 -16.49
N LEU A 53 2.93 -1.08 -15.50
CA LEU A 53 1.63 -0.68 -14.96
C LEU A 53 0.81 0.20 -15.92
N TRP A 54 -0.52 0.04 -15.94
CA TRP A 54 -1.45 0.72 -16.84
C TRP A 54 -1.38 2.26 -16.77
N GLU A 55 -1.72 2.93 -17.88
CA GLU A 55 -1.56 4.38 -18.03
C GLU A 55 -2.43 5.22 -17.08
N TYR A 56 -3.57 4.69 -16.62
CA TYR A 56 -4.46 5.35 -15.66
C TYR A 56 -4.22 4.93 -14.20
N SER A 57 -3.09 4.27 -13.92
CA SER A 57 -2.72 3.85 -12.57
C SER A 57 -2.05 4.97 -11.76
N SER A 58 -1.77 4.69 -10.49
CA SER A 58 -1.06 5.63 -9.61
C SER A 58 0.42 5.86 -10.03
N ALA A 59 1.01 4.94 -10.79
CA ALA A 59 2.39 5.01 -11.28
C ALA A 59 2.52 4.39 -12.68
N PRO A 60 2.10 5.10 -13.74
CA PRO A 60 2.12 4.60 -15.11
C PRO A 60 3.49 4.09 -15.56
N GLY A 61 3.52 2.89 -16.15
CA GLY A 61 4.75 2.28 -16.69
C GLY A 61 5.69 1.68 -15.65
N ALA A 62 5.35 1.69 -14.35
CA ALA A 62 6.19 1.09 -13.33
C ALA A 62 6.34 -0.44 -13.50
N VAL A 63 7.51 -0.96 -13.14
CA VAL A 63 7.91 -2.37 -13.22
C VAL A 63 8.62 -2.78 -11.92
N HIS A 64 8.52 -4.05 -11.53
CA HIS A 64 9.14 -4.59 -10.31
C HIS A 64 8.92 -3.72 -9.05
N SER A 65 7.65 -3.40 -8.78
CA SER A 65 7.28 -2.44 -7.74
C SER A 65 6.14 -2.95 -6.87
N VAL A 66 5.84 -2.20 -5.82
CA VAL A 66 4.71 -2.44 -4.93
C VAL A 66 3.73 -1.28 -5.01
N GLU A 67 2.45 -1.58 -5.18
CA GLU A 67 1.36 -0.60 -4.97
C GLU A 67 0.61 -0.97 -3.70
N LEU A 68 0.62 -0.04 -2.74
CA LEU A 68 -0.09 -0.14 -1.47
C LEU A 68 -1.34 0.73 -1.49
N ARG A 69 -2.42 0.20 -0.95
CA ARG A 69 -3.68 0.85 -0.61
C ARG A 69 -3.71 1.03 0.90
N ILE A 70 -3.60 2.27 1.34
CA ILE A 70 -3.64 2.65 2.75
C ILE A 70 -5.03 3.20 3.07
N ALA A 71 -5.72 2.54 3.98
CA ALA A 71 -7.03 2.94 4.49
C ALA A 71 -6.95 3.18 5.99
N GLN A 72 -7.84 4.03 6.51
CA GLN A 72 -7.91 4.34 7.93
C GLN A 72 -9.20 3.91 8.59
N GLY A 73 -9.06 3.75 9.89
CA GLY A 73 -10.14 3.57 10.83
C GLY A 73 -10.77 2.20 10.76
N PHE A 74 -11.66 2.00 11.71
CA PHE A 74 -12.47 0.81 11.80
C PHE A 74 -13.93 1.23 11.67
N SER A 75 -14.63 0.59 10.73
CA SER A 75 -16.06 0.78 10.56
C SER A 75 -16.82 -0.48 11.02
N PRO A 76 -17.38 -0.49 12.24
CA PRO A 76 -18.09 -1.65 12.78
C PRO A 76 -19.38 -1.98 12.00
N LEU A 77 -19.92 -1.02 11.25
CA LEU A 77 -21.15 -1.17 10.47
C LEU A 77 -20.87 -1.38 8.96
N GLY A 78 -19.61 -1.66 8.59
CA GLY A 78 -19.20 -1.93 7.21
C GLY A 78 -18.71 -0.70 6.45
N GLU A 79 -18.35 -0.89 5.18
CA GLU A 79 -17.54 0.05 4.39
C GLU A 79 -18.04 1.51 4.29
N TRP A 80 -19.34 1.70 4.46
CA TRP A 80 -20.03 2.98 4.26
C TRP A 80 -20.30 3.77 5.54
N ALA A 81 -20.01 3.19 6.71
CA ALA A 81 -20.24 3.85 7.98
C ALA A 81 -19.03 4.68 8.43
N SER A 82 -19.28 5.59 9.38
CA SER A 82 -18.25 6.47 9.94
C SER A 82 -17.09 5.64 10.48
N THR A 83 -15.88 5.96 10.03
CA THR A 83 -14.66 5.36 10.54
C THR A 83 -14.34 5.92 11.92
N THR A 84 -14.45 5.06 12.93
CA THR A 84 -13.83 5.35 14.23
C THR A 84 -12.33 5.13 14.11
N LEU A 85 -11.53 5.76 14.98
CA LEU A 85 -10.07 5.59 15.00
C LEU A 85 -9.38 6.04 13.70
N ALA A 86 -9.92 7.05 13.02
CA ALA A 86 -9.26 7.68 11.88
C ALA A 86 -8.63 9.01 12.30
N CYS A 87 -7.43 9.29 11.80
CA CYS A 87 -6.66 10.48 12.15
C CYS A 87 -6.05 11.12 10.90
N ASP A 88 -5.88 12.43 10.89
CA ASP A 88 -5.07 13.09 9.88
C ASP A 88 -3.60 12.82 10.20
N VAL A 89 -2.96 11.94 9.41
CA VAL A 89 -1.58 11.50 9.66
C VAL A 89 -0.80 11.30 8.36
N THR A 90 0.52 11.35 8.43
CA THR A 90 1.39 10.93 7.33
C THR A 90 1.82 9.49 7.54
N ALA A 91 1.37 8.59 6.66
CA ALA A 91 1.89 7.23 6.60
C ALA A 91 3.28 7.25 5.97
N ILE A 92 4.23 6.56 6.61
CA ILE A 92 5.62 6.47 6.17
C ILE A 92 5.95 5.00 5.99
N VAL A 93 6.34 4.62 4.78
CA VAL A 93 6.71 3.27 4.38
C VAL A 93 8.22 3.26 4.13
N ASP A 94 8.95 2.70 5.09
CA ASP A 94 10.37 2.39 4.94
C ASP A 94 10.50 1.02 4.27
N TRP A 95 11.37 0.90 3.28
CA TRP A 95 11.56 -0.35 2.55
C TRP A 95 13.03 -0.71 2.39
N GLN A 96 13.30 -2.02 2.36
CA GLN A 96 14.63 -2.56 2.13
C GLN A 96 14.54 -3.81 1.26
N ASN A 97 15.27 -3.82 0.16
CA ASN A 97 15.46 -4.98 -0.71
C ASN A 97 16.73 -5.72 -0.29
N PHE A 98 16.57 -6.95 0.21
CA PHE A 98 17.68 -7.76 0.71
C PHE A 98 18.52 -8.40 -0.41
N ASP A 99 17.99 -8.49 -1.63
CA ASP A 99 18.73 -9.06 -2.77
C ASP A 99 19.60 -8.01 -3.45
N THR A 100 19.11 -6.78 -3.60
CA THR A 100 19.85 -5.69 -4.26
C THR A 100 20.58 -4.76 -3.29
N GLY A 101 20.23 -4.79 -2.01
CA GLY A 101 20.73 -3.85 -0.99
C GLY A 101 20.13 -2.44 -1.09
N ARG A 102 19.21 -2.19 -2.03
CA ARG A 102 18.50 -0.90 -2.12
C ARG A 102 17.56 -0.73 -0.93
N SER A 103 17.41 0.52 -0.47
CA SER A 103 16.43 0.89 0.55
C SER A 103 15.93 2.30 0.29
N GLY A 104 14.79 2.64 0.88
CA GLY A 104 14.25 3.99 0.79
C GLY A 104 13.05 4.19 1.70
N THR A 105 12.47 5.39 1.59
CA THR A 105 11.30 5.78 2.36
C THR A 105 10.32 6.48 1.43
N VAL A 106 9.05 6.12 1.51
CA VAL A 106 7.95 6.79 0.81
C VAL A 106 6.95 7.27 1.86
N SER A 107 6.55 8.54 1.78
CA SER A 107 5.57 9.14 2.69
C SER A 107 4.31 9.56 1.95
N ARG A 108 3.15 9.37 2.57
CA ARG A 108 1.86 9.79 2.03
C ARG A 108 0.99 10.35 3.15
N TYR A 109 0.49 11.57 2.95
CA TYR A 109 -0.57 12.10 3.82
C TYR A 109 -1.86 11.33 3.59
N VAL A 110 -2.45 10.85 4.68
CA VAL A 110 -3.70 10.10 4.70
C VAL A 110 -4.68 10.89 5.58
N PRO A 111 -5.73 11.51 5.00
CA PRO A 111 -6.71 12.22 5.78
C PRO A 111 -7.61 11.25 6.56
N ALA A 112 -8.21 11.72 7.66
CA ALA A 112 -9.11 10.92 8.49
C ALA A 112 -10.36 10.40 7.72
N SER A 113 -10.71 11.05 6.61
CA SER A 113 -11.81 10.63 5.73
C SER A 113 -11.50 9.42 4.85
N ASN A 114 -10.23 9.01 4.72
CA ASN A 114 -9.86 7.90 3.85
C ASN A 114 -10.20 6.56 4.49
N ASN A 115 -11.22 5.90 3.98
CA ASN A 115 -11.65 4.56 4.39
C ASN A 115 -11.30 3.53 3.29
N SER A 116 -11.79 2.30 3.40
CA SER A 116 -11.48 1.26 2.42
C SER A 116 -12.13 1.48 1.04
N THR A 117 -13.24 2.24 0.95
CA THR A 117 -13.83 2.66 -0.34
C THR A 117 -13.02 3.75 -1.03
N SER A 118 -12.33 4.60 -0.26
CA SER A 118 -11.55 5.73 -0.75
C SER A 118 -10.13 5.73 -0.13
N PRO A 119 -9.30 4.73 -0.44
CA PRO A 119 -7.97 4.59 0.14
C PRO A 119 -6.97 5.55 -0.51
N ALA A 120 -5.86 5.81 0.19
CA ALA A 120 -4.68 6.42 -0.41
C ALA A 120 -3.84 5.36 -1.13
N PHE A 121 -3.49 5.59 -2.39
CA PHE A 121 -2.57 4.74 -3.14
C PHE A 121 -1.13 5.23 -2.96
N VAL A 122 -0.21 4.31 -2.72
CA VAL A 122 1.22 4.55 -2.52
C VAL A 122 2.01 3.59 -3.38
N HIS A 123 2.83 4.14 -4.28
CA HIS A 123 3.75 3.37 -5.10
C HIS A 123 5.13 3.31 -4.44
N VAL A 124 5.75 2.13 -4.44
CA VAL A 124 7.09 1.89 -3.90
C VAL A 124 7.94 1.18 -4.96
N ASP A 125 8.93 1.90 -5.53
CA ASP A 125 9.92 1.36 -6.46
C ASP A 125 11.03 0.63 -5.67
N THR A 126 10.82 -0.66 -5.45
CA THR A 126 11.72 -1.51 -4.66
C THR A 126 12.70 -2.30 -5.52
N GLY A 127 12.38 -2.48 -6.81
CA GLY A 127 13.00 -3.48 -7.67
C GLY A 127 12.60 -4.92 -7.29
N PRO A 128 13.04 -5.91 -8.09
CA PRO A 128 12.70 -7.32 -7.86
C PRO A 128 13.48 -7.89 -6.67
N GLY A 129 12.93 -8.93 -6.05
CA GLY A 129 13.57 -9.69 -4.98
C GLY A 129 12.83 -9.65 -3.63
N ARG A 130 13.52 -10.08 -2.57
CA ARG A 130 13.00 -10.11 -1.20
C ARG A 130 13.02 -8.72 -0.58
N VAL A 131 11.83 -8.17 -0.31
CA VAL A 131 11.66 -6.82 0.21
C VAL A 131 10.96 -6.86 1.56
N ARG A 132 11.51 -6.13 2.54
CA ARG A 132 10.82 -5.79 3.78
C ARG A 132 10.20 -4.41 3.65
N LEU A 133 8.91 -4.32 3.92
CA LEU A 133 8.18 -3.06 4.06
C LEU A 133 7.89 -2.84 5.54
N THR A 134 8.15 -1.64 6.04
CA THR A 134 7.84 -1.22 7.40
C THR A 134 7.01 0.05 7.35
N MET A 135 5.78 -0.02 7.85
CA MET A 135 4.88 1.12 7.92
C MET A 135 4.88 1.70 9.34
N ARG A 136 4.94 3.02 9.41
CA ARG A 136 4.80 3.83 10.63
C ARG A 136 4.09 5.14 10.28
N THR A 137 3.84 5.98 11.29
CA THR A 137 3.33 7.34 11.07
C THR A 137 4.36 8.40 11.49
N ASP A 138 4.09 9.65 11.13
CA ASP A 138 4.77 10.84 11.64
C ASP A 138 4.46 11.15 13.12
N HIS A 139 3.38 10.58 13.66
CA HIS A 139 3.07 10.58 15.09
C HIS A 139 3.60 9.33 15.84
N PRO A 140 3.66 9.36 17.19
CA PRO A 140 3.95 8.17 18.00
C PRO A 140 3.10 6.98 17.55
N SER A 141 3.75 5.91 17.11
CA SER A 141 3.09 4.73 16.53
C SER A 141 3.82 3.45 16.89
N ILE A 142 3.12 2.33 16.71
CA ILE A 142 3.72 0.99 16.74
C ILE A 142 4.00 0.60 15.27
N PRO A 143 5.27 0.63 14.81
CA PRO A 143 5.60 0.27 13.44
C PRO A 143 5.29 -1.20 13.16
N VAL A 144 4.83 -1.49 11.95
CA VAL A 144 4.54 -2.86 11.49
C VAL A 144 5.38 -3.17 10.26
N SER A 145 6.02 -4.33 10.26
CA SER A 145 6.77 -4.83 9.12
C SER A 145 6.10 -6.05 8.47
N THR A 146 6.26 -6.18 7.16
CA THR A 146 5.93 -7.38 6.40
C THR A 146 7.04 -7.68 5.39
N ASP A 147 7.27 -8.97 5.12
CA ASP A 147 8.24 -9.42 4.13
C ASP A 147 7.49 -9.97 2.92
N ILE A 148 7.89 -9.53 1.73
CA ILE A 148 7.26 -9.89 0.46
C ILE A 148 8.33 -10.23 -0.58
N VAL A 149 7.89 -10.91 -1.64
CA VAL A 149 8.71 -11.16 -2.84
C VAL A 149 8.13 -10.34 -3.98
N VAL A 150 8.95 -9.46 -4.53
CA VAL A 150 8.62 -8.68 -5.72
C VAL A 150 9.13 -9.47 -6.93
N PRO A 151 8.24 -9.87 -7.84
CA PRO A 151 8.61 -10.64 -9.03
C PRO A 151 9.48 -9.83 -10.00
#